data_AF-A0A835CSD5-F1
#
_entry.id   AF-A0A835CSD5-F1
#
_cell.length_a   1.000
_cell.length_b   1.000
_cell.length_c   1.000
_cell.angle_alpha   90.00
_cell.angle_beta   90.00
_cell.angle_gamma   90.00
#
_symmetry.space_group_name_H-M   'P 1'
#
loop_
_entity.id
_entity.type
_entity.pdbx_description
1 polymer ?
#
loop_
_entity_poly.entity_id
_entity_poly.type
_entity_poly.pdbx_seq_one_letter_code
_entity_poly.pdbx_strand_id
1 'polypeptide(L)'
;MKIKQDCKQKPVLKVKKVTKNSESYLNKAVKNVKQILKAQVKNLEKGLVYIGHIPHGFYEEQMKEYFSQFGRVTRTGKSRGYGYVEFAMPDVAVIAAESMNNYLMAGRLVKTTYVAPEDQQKKYFKGPQWSETTYPKLTNRANYIDKYNAPISEEKHELQVKKTMESFSTLSEKLKVEGIDLDFKISQTTL
;
A
#
# COMPACT_ATOMS: atom_id res chain seq x y z
N MET A 1 -29.57 22.26 66.21
CA MET A 1 -30.22 20.97 65.94
C MET A 1 -29.36 20.20 64.93
N LYS A 2 -28.74 19.08 65.35
CA LYS A 2 -27.87 18.26 64.48
C LYS A 2 -28.72 17.17 63.83
N ILE A 3 -28.93 17.25 62.51
CA ILE A 3 -29.64 16.22 61.73
C ILE A 3 -28.57 15.25 61.23
N LYS A 4 -28.53 14.05 61.82
CA LYS A 4 -27.70 12.93 61.34
C LYS A 4 -28.34 12.41 60.04
N GLN A 5 -27.62 12.51 58.93
CA GLN A 5 -27.94 11.75 57.73
C GLN A 5 -27.29 10.37 57.86
N ASP A 6 -28.07 9.42 58.37
CA ASP A 6 -27.72 8.01 58.27
C ASP A 6 -27.91 7.56 56.82
N CYS A 7 -26.82 7.63 56.03
CA CYS A 7 -26.77 7.08 54.69
C CYS A 7 -26.80 5.55 54.78
N LYS A 8 -28.00 4.96 54.70
CA LYS A 8 -28.20 3.52 54.60
C LYS A 8 -27.45 3.00 53.38
N GLN A 9 -26.34 2.29 53.60
CA GLN A 9 -25.63 1.56 52.55
C GLN A 9 -26.62 0.60 51.88
N LYS A 10 -26.88 0.80 50.58
CA LYS A 10 -27.65 -0.16 49.79
C LYS A 10 -26.93 -1.51 49.84
N PRO A 11 -27.64 -2.65 50.02
CA PRO A 11 -26.98 -3.94 50.02
C PRO A 11 -26.32 -4.16 48.67
N VAL A 12 -24.99 -4.25 48.67
CA VAL A 12 -24.20 -4.65 47.51
C VAL A 12 -24.67 -6.06 47.15
N LEU A 13 -25.34 -6.19 46.00
CA LEU A 13 -25.69 -7.50 45.44
C LEU A 13 -24.39 -8.30 45.31
N LYS A 14 -24.25 -9.36 46.12
CA LYS A 14 -23.12 -10.28 46.03
C LYS A 14 -23.06 -10.81 44.59
N VAL A 15 -22.06 -10.36 43.83
CA VAL A 15 -21.77 -10.90 42.50
C VAL A 15 -21.37 -12.36 42.70
N LYS A 16 -22.30 -13.27 42.38
CA LYS A 16 -22.04 -14.72 42.38
C LYS A 16 -20.87 -14.97 41.42
N LYS A 17 -19.78 -15.57 41.88
CA LYS A 17 -18.71 -16.06 41.00
C LYS A 17 -19.34 -17.00 39.98
N VAL A 18 -19.34 -16.56 38.72
CA VAL A 18 -19.87 -17.27 37.57
C VAL A 18 -19.14 -18.61 37.48
N THR A 19 -19.88 -19.72 37.50
CA THR A 19 -19.28 -21.06 37.37
C THR A 19 -18.70 -21.20 35.96
N LYS A 20 -17.57 -21.88 35.80
CA LYS A 20 -16.90 -22.08 34.49
C LYS A 20 -17.86 -22.57 33.38
N ASN A 21 -18.90 -23.32 33.76
CA ASN A 21 -19.94 -23.77 32.85
C ASN A 21 -20.81 -22.60 32.34
N SER A 22 -21.24 -21.66 33.18
CA SER A 22 -22.00 -20.47 32.76
C SER A 22 -21.24 -19.53 31.82
N GLU A 23 -19.93 -19.35 32.00
CA GLU A 23 -19.09 -18.62 31.04
C GLU A 23 -19.06 -19.29 29.67
N SER A 24 -19.07 -20.63 29.61
CA SER A 24 -19.07 -21.36 28.34
C SER A 24 -20.35 -21.13 27.52
N TYR A 25 -21.51 -21.07 28.17
CA TYR A 25 -22.79 -20.76 27.53
C TYR A 25 -22.86 -19.31 27.05
N LEU A 26 -22.38 -18.36 27.86
CA LEU A 26 -22.29 -16.95 27.48
C LEU A 26 -21.36 -16.78 26.28
N ASN A 27 -20.19 -17.43 26.29
CA ASN A 27 -19.25 -17.40 25.17
C ASN A 27 -19.83 -18.03 23.89
N LYS A 28 -20.62 -19.11 24.01
CA LYS A 28 -21.32 -19.73 22.88
C LYS A 28 -22.43 -18.83 22.32
N ALA A 29 -23.21 -18.19 23.19
CA ALA A 29 -24.23 -17.22 22.81
C ALA A 29 -23.61 -16.00 22.10
N VAL A 30 -22.54 -15.42 22.64
CA VAL A 30 -21.80 -14.31 22.02
C VAL A 30 -21.25 -14.71 20.65
N LYS A 31 -20.69 -15.92 20.51
CA LYS A 31 -20.22 -16.44 19.21
C LYS A 31 -21.36 -16.52 18.18
N ASN A 32 -22.52 -17.06 18.57
CA ASN A 32 -23.68 -17.17 17.69
C ASN A 32 -24.19 -15.80 17.24
N VAL A 33 -24.33 -14.85 18.17
CA VAL A 33 -24.73 -13.45 17.84
C VAL A 33 -23.72 -12.81 16.89
N LYS A 34 -22.41 -12.98 17.13
CA LYS A 34 -21.36 -12.48 16.23
C LYS A 34 -21.45 -13.10 14.83
N GLN A 35 -21.84 -14.37 14.73
CA GLN A 35 -21.98 -15.08 13.46
C GLN A 35 -23.21 -14.60 12.67
N ILE A 36 -24.34 -14.36 13.35
CA ILE A 36 -25.55 -13.78 12.76
C ILE A 36 -25.27 -12.37 12.24
N LEU A 37 -24.65 -11.51 13.05
CA LEU A 37 -24.27 -10.16 12.65
C LEU A 37 -23.30 -10.15 11.46
N LYS A 38 -22.32 -11.07 11.43
CA LYS A 38 -21.41 -11.21 10.29
C LYS A 38 -22.13 -11.65 9.00
N ALA A 39 -23.14 -12.50 9.10
CA ALA A 39 -23.94 -12.92 7.96
C ALA A 39 -24.79 -11.76 7.41
N GLN A 40 -25.39 -10.97 8.30
CA GLN A 40 -26.14 -9.76 7.92
C GLN A 40 -25.23 -8.73 7.23
N VAL A 41 -24.03 -8.48 7.76
CA VAL A 41 -23.06 -7.54 7.17
C VAL A 41 -22.52 -8.02 5.82
N LYS A 42 -22.48 -9.34 5.56
CA LYS A 42 -22.08 -9.88 4.25
C LYS A 42 -23.06 -9.57 3.13
N ASN A 43 -24.35 -9.37 3.46
CA ASN A 43 -25.39 -9.06 2.48
C ASN A 43 -25.57 -7.56 2.23
N LEU A 44 -24.85 -6.71 2.97
CA LEU A 44 -24.87 -5.28 2.69
C LEU A 44 -24.03 -4.99 1.44
N GLU A 45 -24.62 -4.25 0.51
CA GLU A 45 -23.90 -3.72 -0.63
C GLU A 45 -22.82 -2.76 -0.14
N LYS A 46 -21.64 -2.84 -0.76
CA LYS A 46 -20.49 -2.02 -0.39
C LYS A 46 -20.23 -0.99 -1.47
N GLY A 47 -19.88 0.21 -1.02
CA GLY A 47 -19.46 1.29 -1.91
C GLY A 47 -17.98 1.20 -2.21
N LEU A 48 -17.59 1.32 -3.48
CA LEU A 48 -16.20 1.42 -3.88
C LEU A 48 -15.93 2.81 -4.47
N VAL A 49 -14.90 3.49 -3.97
CA VAL A 49 -14.44 4.77 -4.50
C VAL A 49 -13.10 4.57 -5.18
N TYR A 50 -12.98 5.04 -6.42
CA TYR A 50 -11.70 5.19 -7.10
C TYR A 50 -11.12 6.57 -6.78
N ILE A 51 -9.81 6.60 -6.52
CA ILE A 51 -9.05 7.82 -6.22
C ILE A 51 -7.86 7.86 -7.17
N GLY A 52 -7.78 8.88 -8.01
CA GLY A 52 -6.67 9.14 -8.93
C GLY A 52 -5.86 10.36 -8.52
N HIS A 53 -4.65 10.47 -9.09
CA HIS A 53 -3.70 11.58 -8.84
C HIS A 53 -3.28 11.72 -7.38
N ILE A 54 -3.14 10.59 -6.69
CA ILE A 54 -2.75 10.55 -5.28
C ILE A 54 -1.33 11.12 -5.11
N PRO A 55 -1.12 12.08 -4.19
CA PRO A 55 0.22 12.60 -3.92
C PRO A 55 1.10 11.55 -3.25
N HIS A 56 2.42 11.69 -3.44
CA HIS A 56 3.39 10.84 -2.76
C HIS A 56 3.29 11.06 -1.23
N GLY A 57 3.35 9.99 -0.44
CA GLY A 57 3.14 10.03 1.02
C GLY A 57 1.69 9.75 1.44
N PHE A 58 0.71 9.87 0.55
CA PHE A 58 -0.68 9.52 0.85
C PHE A 58 -0.97 8.05 0.52
N TYR A 59 -0.39 7.16 1.32
CA TYR A 59 -0.53 5.72 1.17
C TYR A 59 -1.82 5.21 1.83
N GLU A 60 -1.97 3.89 1.85
CA GLU A 60 -3.19 3.19 2.25
C GLU A 60 -3.56 3.38 3.71
N GLU A 61 -2.59 3.62 4.60
CA GLU A 61 -2.84 3.90 6.01
C GLU A 61 -3.43 5.31 6.18
N GLN A 62 -2.79 6.30 5.55
CA GLN A 62 -3.25 7.69 5.52
C GLN A 62 -4.60 7.81 4.82
N MET A 63 -4.81 7.09 3.71
CA MET A 63 -6.10 6.99 3.05
C MET A 63 -7.16 6.43 3.98
N LYS A 64 -6.87 5.32 4.67
CA LYS A 64 -7.83 4.71 5.59
C LYS A 64 -8.22 5.65 6.72
N GLU A 65 -7.25 6.33 7.32
CA GLU A 65 -7.48 7.28 8.41
C GLU A 65 -8.30 8.49 7.91
N TYR A 66 -7.88 9.10 6.80
CA TYR A 66 -8.56 10.27 6.23
C TYR A 66 -10.00 9.95 5.79
N PHE A 67 -10.20 8.85 5.06
CA PHE A 67 -11.54 8.48 4.59
C PHE A 67 -12.42 7.91 5.70
N SER A 68 -11.86 7.55 6.86
CA SER A 68 -12.64 7.16 8.03
C SER A 68 -13.54 8.27 8.56
N GLN A 69 -13.31 9.54 8.19
CA GLN A 69 -14.16 10.67 8.57
C GLN A 69 -15.55 10.64 7.90
N PHE A 70 -15.63 10.08 6.68
CA PHE A 70 -16.90 9.96 5.96
C PHE A 70 -17.70 8.74 6.45
N GLY A 71 -16.99 7.67 6.85
CA GLY A 71 -17.61 6.49 7.41
C GLY A 71 -16.64 5.33 7.51
N ARG A 72 -17.18 4.15 7.84
CA ARG A 72 -16.37 2.96 8.08
C ARG A 72 -15.74 2.42 6.79
N VAL A 73 -14.42 2.56 6.68
CA VAL A 73 -13.61 1.95 5.61
C VAL A 73 -13.34 0.48 5.92
N THR A 74 -13.73 -0.41 5.00
CA THR A 74 -13.53 -1.86 5.14
C THR A 74 -12.17 -2.28 4.58
N ARG A 75 -11.81 -1.79 3.38
CA ARG A 75 -10.57 -2.14 2.68
C ARG A 75 -10.03 -0.96 1.90
N THR A 76 -8.71 -0.84 1.85
CA THR A 76 -8.01 0.08 0.96
C THR A 76 -7.21 -0.72 -0.07
N GLY A 77 -7.25 -0.24 -1.31
CA GLY A 77 -6.54 -0.79 -2.45
C GLY A 77 -5.18 -0.14 -2.63
N LYS A 78 -4.32 -0.81 -3.39
CA LYS A 78 -2.91 -0.45 -3.54
C LYS A 78 -2.71 0.92 -4.20
N SER A 79 -1.90 1.79 -3.60
CA SER A 79 -1.76 3.21 -3.99
C SER A 79 -0.72 3.47 -5.11
N ARG A 80 -0.98 3.04 -6.36
CA ARG A 80 -0.06 3.21 -7.51
C ARG A 80 -0.06 4.62 -8.14
N GLY A 81 -0.23 5.68 -7.35
CA GLY A 81 -0.64 7.01 -7.83
C GLY A 81 -2.15 7.10 -8.13
N TYR A 82 -2.83 5.98 -7.95
CA TYR A 82 -4.29 5.84 -7.85
C TYR A 82 -4.56 4.71 -6.85
N GLY A 83 -5.76 4.65 -6.30
CA GLY A 83 -6.15 3.71 -5.27
C GLY A 83 -7.65 3.50 -5.26
N TYR A 84 -8.08 2.55 -4.43
CA TYR A 84 -9.48 2.22 -4.24
C TYR A 84 -9.81 2.19 -2.76
N VAL A 85 -10.99 2.66 -2.37
CA VAL A 85 -11.45 2.63 -0.98
C VAL A 85 -12.83 1.98 -0.93
N GLU A 86 -12.93 0.86 -0.21
CA GLU A 86 -14.19 0.15 0.03
C GLU A 86 -14.80 0.66 1.33
N PHE A 87 -15.97 1.29 1.23
CA PHE A 87 -16.81 1.69 2.35
C PHE A 87 -17.81 0.59 2.71
N ALA A 88 -18.23 0.57 3.98
CA ALA A 88 -19.26 -0.35 4.45
C ALA A 88 -20.65 -0.05 3.87
N MET A 89 -20.90 1.18 3.42
CA MET A 89 -22.18 1.63 2.85
C MET A 89 -21.95 2.29 1.48
N PRO A 90 -22.83 2.10 0.50
CA PRO A 90 -22.69 2.68 -0.84
C PRO A 90 -22.95 4.19 -0.83
N ASP A 91 -23.92 4.67 -0.05
CA ASP A 91 -24.26 6.09 0.04
C ASP A 91 -23.06 6.94 0.49
N VAL A 92 -22.32 6.44 1.48
CA VAL A 92 -21.09 7.10 1.98
C VAL A 92 -20.02 7.19 0.88
N ALA A 93 -19.93 6.17 0.01
CA ALA A 93 -18.98 6.18 -1.09
C ALA A 93 -19.34 7.24 -2.15
N VAL A 94 -20.63 7.44 -2.43
CA VAL A 94 -21.09 8.51 -3.34
C VAL A 94 -20.73 9.88 -2.78
N ILE A 95 -21.09 10.14 -1.52
CA ILE A 95 -20.81 11.42 -0.85
C ILE A 95 -19.30 11.69 -0.78
N ALA A 96 -18.50 10.68 -0.41
CA ALA A 96 -17.05 10.81 -0.36
C ALA A 96 -16.44 11.06 -1.76
N ALA A 97 -16.97 10.41 -2.79
CA ALA A 97 -16.52 10.60 -4.17
C ALA A 97 -16.83 12.01 -4.68
N GLU A 98 -18.02 12.56 -4.38
CA GLU A 98 -18.40 13.91 -4.78
C GLU A 98 -17.61 14.98 -4.02
N SER A 99 -17.49 14.80 -2.69
CA SER A 99 -16.82 15.78 -1.81
C SER A 99 -15.33 15.92 -2.09
N MET A 100 -14.67 14.83 -2.48
CA MET A 100 -13.22 14.80 -2.72
C MET A 100 -12.83 15.04 -4.18
N ASN A 101 -13.80 15.17 -5.09
CA ASN A 101 -13.48 15.27 -6.50
C ASN A 101 -12.90 16.65 -6.81
N ASN A 102 -11.71 16.67 -7.42
CA ASN A 102 -10.90 17.87 -7.65
C ASN A 102 -10.44 18.58 -6.36
N TYR A 103 -10.27 17.84 -5.27
CA TYR A 103 -9.67 18.40 -4.05
C TYR A 103 -8.15 18.57 -4.20
N LEU A 104 -7.62 19.72 -3.79
CA LEU A 104 -6.19 20.03 -3.88
C LEU A 104 -5.41 19.45 -2.68
N MET A 105 -4.63 18.39 -2.91
CA MET A 105 -3.76 17.76 -1.89
C MET A 105 -2.31 17.80 -2.34
N ALA A 106 -1.43 18.41 -1.52
CA ALA A 106 0.01 18.48 -1.75
C ALA A 106 0.39 18.89 -3.19
N GLY A 107 -0.32 19.91 -3.72
CA GLY A 107 -0.09 20.44 -5.07
C GLY A 107 -0.68 19.60 -6.22
N ARG A 108 -1.49 18.58 -5.93
CA ARG A 108 -2.19 17.77 -6.94
C ARG A 108 -3.70 17.80 -6.73
N LEU A 109 -4.46 17.94 -7.82
CA LEU A 109 -5.91 17.79 -7.80
C LEU A 109 -6.26 16.30 -7.83
N VAL A 110 -6.79 15.81 -6.72
CA VAL A 110 -7.23 14.43 -6.57
C VAL A 110 -8.52 14.23 -7.35
N LYS A 111 -8.59 13.16 -8.14
CA LYS A 111 -9.79 12.81 -8.89
C LYS A 111 -10.49 11.64 -8.22
N THR A 112 -11.70 11.83 -7.74
CA THR A 112 -12.46 10.75 -7.08
C THR A 112 -13.72 10.44 -7.86
N THR A 113 -14.00 9.14 -8.04
CA THR A 113 -15.19 8.67 -8.74
C THR A 113 -15.78 7.47 -8.01
N TYR A 114 -17.10 7.42 -7.90
CA TYR A 114 -17.80 6.23 -7.44
C TYR A 114 -17.69 5.11 -8.48
N VAL A 115 -17.48 3.87 -8.03
CA VAL A 115 -17.39 2.68 -8.88
C VAL A 115 -18.63 1.82 -8.64
N ALA A 116 -19.43 1.67 -9.69
CA ALA A 116 -20.63 0.83 -9.67
C ALA A 116 -20.29 -0.62 -9.30
N PRO A 117 -21.18 -1.35 -8.60
CA PRO A 117 -20.94 -2.71 -8.15
C PRO A 117 -20.56 -3.68 -9.27
N GLU A 118 -21.04 -3.43 -10.50
CA GLU A 118 -20.74 -4.24 -11.69
C GLU A 118 -19.27 -4.16 -12.12
N ASP A 119 -18.65 -2.99 -11.94
CA ASP A 119 -17.25 -2.74 -12.30
C ASP A 119 -16.27 -3.10 -11.17
N GLN A 120 -16.77 -3.53 -10.00
CA GLN A 120 -15.93 -3.85 -8.85
C GLN A 120 -15.17 -5.15 -9.05
N GLN A 121 -13.87 -5.04 -9.32
CA GLN A 121 -13.00 -6.20 -9.50
C GLN A 121 -12.22 -6.54 -8.22
N LYS A 122 -12.23 -7.81 -7.81
CA LYS A 122 -11.46 -8.30 -6.64
C LYS A 122 -9.95 -8.04 -6.75
N LYS A 123 -9.43 -7.78 -7.95
CA LYS A 123 -8.01 -7.51 -8.21
C LYS A 123 -7.52 -6.19 -7.62
N TYR A 124 -8.41 -5.24 -7.34
CA TYR A 124 -8.04 -3.91 -6.81
C TYR A 124 -7.41 -3.97 -5.41
N PHE A 125 -7.68 -5.03 -4.65
CA PHE A 125 -7.19 -5.23 -3.29
C PHE A 125 -6.11 -6.33 -3.19
N LYS A 126 -5.48 -6.70 -4.30
CA LYS A 126 -4.41 -7.71 -4.32
C LYS A 126 -3.04 -7.07 -4.16
N GLY A 127 -2.17 -7.75 -3.42
CA GLY A 127 -0.76 -7.38 -3.23
C GLY A 127 -0.48 -6.72 -1.88
N PRO A 128 0.82 -6.46 -1.59
CA PRO A 128 1.21 -5.80 -0.36
C PRO A 128 0.78 -4.33 -0.39
N GLN A 129 0.41 -3.84 0.79
CA GLN A 129 0.09 -2.44 1.04
C GLN A 129 1.37 -1.62 0.93
N TRP A 130 1.30 -0.46 0.26
CA TRP A 130 2.42 0.47 0.22
C TRP A 130 2.49 1.29 1.50
N SER A 131 3.71 1.62 1.86
CA SER A 131 4.08 2.52 2.94
C SER A 131 5.32 3.30 2.50
N GLU A 132 5.69 4.31 3.26
CA GLU A 132 6.92 5.09 3.02
C GLU A 132 8.16 4.19 2.87
N THR A 133 8.26 3.15 3.70
CA THR A 133 9.37 2.18 3.68
C THR A 133 9.16 1.07 2.63
N THR A 134 7.92 0.69 2.37
CA THR A 134 7.53 -0.40 1.46
C THR A 134 7.03 0.14 0.11
N TYR A 135 7.74 1.13 -0.43
CA TYR A 135 7.46 1.70 -1.75
C TYR A 135 8.39 1.09 -2.82
N PRO A 136 7.88 0.37 -3.84
CA PRO A 136 8.71 -0.39 -4.78
C PRO A 136 9.75 0.42 -5.53
N LYS A 137 9.54 1.73 -5.77
CA LYS A 137 10.57 2.52 -6.46
C LYS A 137 11.81 2.72 -5.58
N LEU A 138 11.65 2.84 -4.27
CA LEU A 138 12.81 2.94 -3.35
C LEU A 138 13.59 1.63 -3.36
N THR A 139 12.90 0.50 -3.20
CA THR A 139 13.53 -0.83 -3.20
C THR A 139 14.19 -1.13 -4.55
N ASN A 140 13.51 -0.85 -5.66
CA ASN A 140 14.05 -1.05 -7.00
C ASN A 140 15.27 -0.16 -7.26
N ARG A 141 15.26 1.09 -6.77
CA ARG A 141 16.39 2.00 -6.89
C ARG A 141 17.60 1.52 -6.09
N ALA A 142 17.39 1.07 -4.85
CA ALA A 142 18.45 0.49 -4.04
C ALA A 142 19.06 -0.75 -4.74
N ASN A 143 18.22 -1.70 -5.13
CA ASN A 143 18.67 -2.90 -5.85
C ASN A 143 19.40 -2.58 -7.16
N TYR A 144 18.96 -1.53 -7.87
CA TYR A 144 19.64 -1.04 -9.07
C TYR A 144 21.03 -0.49 -8.72
N ILE A 145 21.13 0.39 -7.72
CA ILE A 145 22.41 0.96 -7.27
C ILE A 145 23.36 -0.17 -6.85
N ASP A 146 22.90 -1.12 -6.04
CA ASP A 146 23.71 -2.24 -5.56
C ASP A 146 24.22 -3.10 -6.73
N LYS A 147 23.37 -3.33 -7.74
CA LYS A 147 23.75 -4.09 -8.94
C LYS A 147 24.81 -3.38 -9.78
N TYR A 148 24.75 -2.05 -9.89
CA TYR A 148 25.69 -1.26 -10.69
C TYR A 148 27.01 -1.02 -9.94
N ASN A 149 26.94 -0.83 -8.62
CA ASN A 149 28.10 -0.65 -7.76
C ASN A 149 28.79 -1.98 -7.41
N ALA A 150 28.13 -3.11 -7.64
CA ALA A 150 28.73 -4.42 -7.41
C ALA A 150 30.03 -4.56 -8.24
N PRO A 151 31.13 -5.05 -7.63
CA PRO A 151 32.36 -5.27 -8.35
C PRO A 151 32.13 -6.24 -9.50
N ILE A 152 32.64 -5.88 -10.67
CA ILE A 152 32.63 -6.76 -11.84
C ILE A 152 33.58 -7.94 -11.55
N SER A 153 33.12 -9.17 -11.83
CA SER A 153 33.99 -10.34 -11.75
C SER A 153 35.04 -10.31 -12.86
N GLU A 154 36.22 -10.88 -12.60
CA GLU A 154 37.31 -10.94 -13.58
C GLU A 154 36.86 -11.54 -14.91
N GLU A 155 36.13 -12.66 -14.90
CA GLU A 155 35.58 -13.28 -16.11
C GLU A 155 34.66 -12.32 -16.93
N LYS A 156 33.84 -11.52 -16.24
CA LYS A 156 32.97 -10.54 -16.90
C LYS A 156 33.79 -9.38 -17.45
N HIS A 157 34.80 -8.94 -16.72
CA HIS A 157 35.73 -7.91 -17.17
C HIS A 157 36.44 -8.35 -18.46
N GLU A 158 36.98 -9.57 -18.49
CA GLU A 158 37.64 -10.13 -19.67
C GLU A 158 36.70 -10.24 -20.87
N LEU A 159 35.48 -10.71 -20.66
CA LEU A 159 34.47 -10.76 -21.73
C LEU A 159 34.16 -9.37 -22.27
N GLN A 160 34.12 -8.37 -21.40
CA GLN A 160 33.86 -6.99 -21.77
C GLN A 160 35.04 -6.40 -22.55
N VAL A 161 36.28 -6.65 -22.12
CA VAL A 161 37.49 -6.29 -22.86
C VAL A 161 37.50 -6.93 -24.25
N LYS A 162 37.17 -8.23 -24.38
CA LYS A 162 37.08 -8.92 -25.68
C LYS A 162 36.07 -8.26 -26.63
N LYS A 163 34.85 -7.99 -26.15
CA LYS A 163 33.82 -7.31 -26.96
C LYS A 163 34.23 -5.90 -27.37
N THR A 164 34.89 -5.17 -26.47
CA THR A 164 35.44 -3.85 -26.76
C THR A 164 36.53 -3.94 -27.81
N MET A 165 37.42 -4.95 -27.74
CA MET A 165 38.47 -5.17 -28.73
C MET A 165 37.91 -5.53 -30.12
N GLU A 166 36.87 -6.35 -30.20
CA GLU A 166 36.18 -6.69 -31.46
C GLU A 166 35.48 -5.46 -32.07
N SER A 167 34.79 -4.68 -31.24
CA SER A 167 34.18 -3.42 -31.70
C SER A 167 35.24 -2.42 -32.15
N PHE A 168 36.38 -2.41 -31.49
CA PHE A 168 37.52 -1.56 -31.82
C PHE A 168 38.20 -2.00 -33.14
N SER A 169 38.38 -3.29 -33.39
CA SER A 169 38.98 -3.79 -34.64
C SER A 169 38.12 -3.43 -35.85
N THR A 170 36.80 -3.64 -35.74
CA THR A 170 35.86 -3.28 -36.82
C THR A 170 35.80 -1.78 -37.08
N LEU A 171 35.98 -0.95 -36.05
CA LEU A 171 36.07 0.50 -36.20
C LEU A 171 37.40 0.91 -36.87
N SER A 172 38.52 0.29 -36.46
CA SER A 172 39.84 0.55 -37.03
C SER A 172 39.88 0.24 -38.53
N GLU A 173 39.29 -0.90 -38.95
CA GLU A 173 39.18 -1.26 -40.37
C GLU A 173 38.40 -0.21 -41.17
N LYS A 174 37.27 0.28 -40.64
CA LYS A 174 36.46 1.32 -41.29
C LYS A 174 37.23 2.64 -41.45
N LEU A 175 37.94 3.05 -40.41
CA LEU A 175 38.72 4.29 -40.44
C LEU A 175 39.88 4.21 -41.44
N LYS A 176 40.52 3.05 -41.59
CA LYS A 176 41.54 2.82 -42.62
C LYS A 176 41.01 2.95 -44.03
N VAL A 177 39.78 2.47 -44.30
CA VAL A 177 39.13 2.63 -45.61
C VAL A 177 38.87 4.11 -45.93
N GLU A 178 38.51 4.90 -44.92
CA GLU A 178 38.34 6.36 -45.03
C GLU A 178 39.67 7.14 -45.04
N GLY A 179 40.81 6.45 -45.04
CA GLY A 179 42.15 7.06 -45.12
C GLY A 179 42.67 7.63 -43.79
N ILE A 180 42.04 7.29 -42.67
CA ILE A 180 42.43 7.73 -41.33
C ILE A 180 43.11 6.56 -40.60
N ASP A 181 44.44 6.58 -40.51
CA ASP A 181 45.21 5.57 -39.79
C ASP A 181 45.51 6.04 -38.36
N LEU A 182 44.78 5.50 -37.38
CA LEU A 182 44.93 5.81 -35.96
C LEU A 182 45.54 4.61 -35.23
N ASP A 183 46.75 4.81 -34.71
CA ASP A 183 47.46 3.83 -33.86
C ASP A 183 47.08 4.06 -32.39
N PHE A 184 45.99 3.44 -31.94
CA PHE A 184 45.55 3.55 -30.55
C PHE A 184 46.34 2.60 -29.65
N LYS A 185 47.28 3.16 -28.88
CA LYS A 185 47.97 2.41 -27.83
C LYS A 185 47.08 2.33 -26.59
N ILE A 186 46.61 1.12 -26.28
CA ILE A 186 45.95 0.84 -25.00
C ILE A 186 47.06 0.78 -23.95
N SER A 187 47.25 1.85 -23.19
CA SER A 187 48.14 1.80 -22.02
C SER A 187 47.55 0.79 -21.05
N GLN A 188 48.30 -0.29 -20.77
CA GLN A 188 47.94 -1.19 -19.68
C GLN A 188 48.07 -0.42 -18.38
N THR A 189 46.99 0.23 -17.96
CA THR A 189 46.88 0.85 -16.65
C THR A 189 46.64 -0.31 -15.69
N THR A 190 47.72 -0.76 -15.07
CA THR A 190 47.68 -1.74 -13.98
C THR A 190 46.90 -1.09 -12.82
N LEU A 191 45.76 -1.68 -12.45
CA LEU A 191 44.97 -1.28 -11.27
C LEU A 191 45.72 -1.65 -9.97
#